data_AF-A0A1Z9C9A4-F1
#
_entry.id   AF-A0A1Z9C9A4-F1
#
_cell.length_a   1.000
_cell.length_b   1.000
_cell.length_c   1.000
_cell.angle_alpha   90.00
_cell.angle_beta   90.00
_cell.angle_gamma   90.00
#
_symmetry.space_group_name_H-M   'P 1'
#
loop_
_entity.id
_entity.type
_entity.pdbx_description
1 polymer ?
#
loop_
_entity_poly.entity_id
_entity_poly.type
_entity_poly.pdbx_seq_one_letter_code
_entity_poly.pdbx_strand_id
1 'polypeptide(L)' 'MKKKGRPSRKKKKLKNGYYMSICNSISSKPVRIMRDTFEEMKLVEEKFRNRDFKYLGQVRDNKWLDGENKGKTTN' A
#
# COMPACT_ATOMS: atom_id res chain seq x y z
N MET A 1 22.11 -2.83 -31.95
CA MET A 1 21.00 -3.34 -31.09
C MET A 1 21.57 -3.78 -29.74
N LYS A 2 21.16 -3.17 -28.61
CA LYS A 2 21.58 -3.64 -27.28
C LYS A 2 20.92 -5.00 -26.99
N LYS A 3 21.71 -6.06 -26.79
CA LYS A 3 21.20 -7.37 -26.34
C LYS A 3 20.60 -7.20 -24.93
N LYS A 4 19.26 -7.31 -24.81
CA LYS A 4 18.58 -7.35 -23.50
C LYS A 4 18.85 -8.72 -22.87
N GLY A 5 19.52 -8.74 -21.73
CA GLY A 5 19.66 -9.95 -20.90
C GLY A 5 18.30 -10.42 -20.36
N ARG A 6 18.27 -11.61 -19.74
CA ARG A 6 17.05 -12.20 -19.19
C ARG A 6 16.43 -11.26 -18.14
N PRO A 7 15.12 -10.98 -18.18
CA PRO A 7 14.47 -10.16 -17.17
C PRO A 7 14.55 -10.81 -15.77
N SER A 8 14.66 -9.97 -14.74
CA SER A 8 14.63 -10.44 -13.35
C SER A 8 13.32 -11.14 -13.01
N ARG A 9 13.40 -12.25 -12.27
CA ARG A 9 12.24 -13.00 -11.74
C ARG A 9 11.83 -12.56 -10.33
N LYS A 10 12.57 -11.65 -9.69
CA LYS A 10 12.28 -11.21 -8.32
C LYS A 10 10.95 -10.44 -8.31
N LYS A 11 10.06 -10.80 -7.38
CA LYS A 11 8.82 -10.04 -7.15
C LYS A 11 9.14 -8.58 -6.82
N LYS A 12 8.31 -7.67 -7.35
CA LYS A 12 8.41 -6.24 -7.03
C LYS A 12 7.97 -6.02 -5.58
N LYS A 13 8.79 -5.29 -4.84
CA LYS A 13 8.51 -4.91 -3.46
C LYS A 13 7.65 -3.65 -3.42
N LEU A 14 7.00 -3.42 -2.28
CA LEU A 14 6.25 -2.19 -2.05
C LEU A 14 7.21 -1.01 -1.80
N LYS A 15 6.80 0.18 -2.24
CA LYS A 15 7.50 1.43 -1.94
C LYS A 15 7.32 1.78 -0.46
N ASN A 16 8.26 2.55 0.08
CA ASN A 16 8.13 3.11 1.43
C ASN A 16 6.98 4.12 1.47
N GLY A 17 6.12 4.03 2.48
CA GLY A 17 4.96 4.90 2.65
C GLY A 17 3.81 4.25 3.41
N TYR A 18 2.68 4.93 3.46
CA TYR A 18 1.48 4.56 4.21
C TYR A 18 0.46 3.92 3.27
N TYR A 19 0.02 2.70 3.57
CA TYR A 19 -0.91 1.96 2.73
C TYR A 19 -2.28 1.83 3.38
N MET A 20 -3.32 2.05 2.58
CA MET A 20 -4.72 1.96 2.97
C MET A 20 -5.49 1.17 1.93
N SER A 21 -6.57 0.55 2.37
CA SER A 21 -7.55 -0.16 1.56
C SER A 21 -8.87 0.57 1.67
N ILE A 22 -9.52 0.82 0.55
CA ILE A 22 -10.84 1.45 0.49
C ILE A 22 -11.76 0.55 -0.31
N CYS A 23 -12.89 0.15 0.29
CA CYS A 23 -13.97 -0.48 -0.47
C CYS A 23 -14.97 0.58 -0.94
N ASN A 24 -15.50 0.38 -2.14
CA ASN A 24 -16.63 1.14 -2.66
C ASN A 24 -17.85 0.25 -2.65
N SER A 25 -19.03 0.81 -2.40
CA SER A 25 -20.31 0.07 -2.40
C SER A 25 -20.58 -0.71 -3.68
N ILE A 26 -19.99 -0.29 -4.81
CA ILE A 26 -20.19 -0.89 -6.13
C ILE A 26 -19.26 -2.08 -6.37
N SER A 27 -18.06 -2.10 -5.77
CA SER A 27 -17.04 -3.12 -6.05
C SER A 27 -16.81 -4.00 -4.84
N SER A 28 -16.95 -5.31 -5.01
CA SER A 28 -16.61 -6.30 -3.98
C SER A 28 -15.12 -6.33 -3.63
N LYS A 29 -14.25 -5.80 -4.50
CA LYS A 29 -12.80 -5.79 -4.29
C LYS A 29 -12.32 -4.43 -3.75
N PRO A 30 -11.56 -4.41 -2.64
CA PRO A 30 -10.93 -3.20 -2.13
C PRO A 30 -9.86 -2.65 -3.07
N VAL A 31 -9.77 -1.33 -3.16
CA VAL A 31 -8.67 -0.63 -3.84
C VAL A 31 -7.60 -0.26 -2.82
N ARG A 32 -6.35 -0.63 -3.08
CA ARG A 32 -5.21 -0.23 -2.25
C ARG A 32 -4.60 1.07 -2.73
N ILE A 33 -4.46 2.04 -1.83
CA ILE A 33 -3.85 3.35 -2.06
C ILE A 33 -2.59 3.46 -1.20
N MET A 34 -1.61 4.20 -1.70
CA MET A 34 -0.37 4.51 -1.00
C MET A 34 -0.14 6.04 -0.96
N ARG A 35 0.32 6.53 0.19
CA ARG A 35 0.76 7.92 0.40
C ARG A 35 2.16 7.97 0.98
N ASP A 36 2.87 9.04 0.65
CA ASP A 36 4.27 9.20 1.05
C ASP A 36 4.33 9.71 2.50
N THR A 37 3.41 10.59 2.88
CA THR A 37 3.39 11.24 4.21
C THR A 37 2.22 10.79 5.08
N PHE A 38 2.38 10.95 6.39
CA PHE A 38 1.33 10.67 7.37
C PHE A 38 0.16 11.65 7.24
N GLU A 39 0.43 12.92 6.94
CA GLU A 39 -0.59 13.95 6.77
C GLU A 39 -1.50 13.65 5.58
N GLU A 40 -0.92 13.28 4.43
CA GLU A 40 -1.69 12.83 3.27
C GLU A 40 -2.55 11.60 3.58
N MET A 41 -2.01 10.67 4.37
CA MET A 41 -2.78 9.53 4.85
C MET A 41 -3.99 9.96 5.68
N LYS A 42 -3.79 10.90 6.62
CA LYS A 42 -4.86 11.44 7.46
C LYS A 42 -5.92 12.17 6.66
N LEU A 43 -5.54 12.93 5.64
CA LEU A 43 -6.49 13.56 4.72
C LEU A 43 -7.34 12.52 3.98
N VAL A 44 -6.75 11.38 3.59
CA VAL A 44 -7.50 10.27 2.97
C VAL A 44 -8.43 9.62 3.99
N GLU A 45 -7.95 9.34 5.20
CA GLU A 45 -8.79 8.79 6.28
C GLU A 45 -10.01 9.67 6.56
N GLU A 46 -9.84 10.98 6.64
CA GLU A 46 -10.94 11.92 6.82
C GLU A 46 -11.88 11.95 5.61
N LYS A 47 -11.34 12.03 4.40
CA LYS A 47 -12.13 12.06 3.16
C LYS A 47 -13.00 10.80 2.98
N PHE A 48 -12.50 9.66 3.43
CA PHE A 48 -13.16 8.36 3.27
C PHE A 48 -13.72 7.81 4.58
N ARG A 49 -13.90 8.65 5.61
CA ARG A 49 -14.48 8.26 6.91
C ARG A 49 -15.84 7.58 6.79
N ASN A 50 -16.64 8.00 5.80
CA ASN A 50 -17.98 7.47 5.54
C ASN A 50 -17.99 6.22 4.64
N ARG A 51 -16.82 5.70 4.26
CA ARG A 51 -16.67 4.45 3.52
C ARG A 51 -15.90 3.45 4.37
N ASP A 52 -15.82 2.21 3.87
CA ASP A 52 -14.96 1.17 4.44
C ASP A 52 -13.48 1.48 4.15
N PHE A 53 -12.96 2.46 4.89
CA PHE A 53 -11.55 2.80 4.94
C PHE A 53 -10.83 1.88 5.94
N LYS A 54 -9.68 1.37 5.53
CA LYS A 54 -8.89 0.44 6.33
C LYS A 54 -7.40 0.75 6.21
N TYR A 55 -6.76 1.11 7.31
CA TYR A 55 -5.32 1.31 7.36
C TYR A 55 -4.57 -0.04 7.38
N LEU A 56 -3.70 -0.28 6.40
CA LEU A 56 -2.93 -1.52 6.29
C LEU A 56 -1.59 -1.45 7.02
N GLY A 57 -1.02 -0.26 7.11
CA GLY A 57 0.26 0.00 7.77
C GLY A 57 1.24 0.85 6.95
N GLN A 58 2.33 1.23 7.60
CA GLN A 58 3.48 1.91 7.04
C GLN A 58 4.50 0.86 6.60
N VAL A 59 4.94 0.97 5.35
CA VAL A 59 6.03 0.18 4.81
C VAL A 59 7.31 1.00 4.87
N ARG A 60 8.37 0.40 5.42
CA ARG A 60 9.73 0.90 5.30
C ARG A 60 10.68 -0.27 5.10
N ASP A 61 11.59 -0.14 4.14
CA ASP A 61 12.57 -1.17 3.81
C ASP A 61 11.94 -2.54 3.52
N ASN A 62 10.76 -2.53 2.91
CA ASN A 62 9.97 -3.71 2.53
C ASN A 62 9.41 -4.52 3.71
N LYS A 63 9.31 -3.88 4.88
CA LYS A 63 8.64 -4.41 6.06
C LYS A 63 7.52 -3.48 6.49
N TRP A 64 6.46 -4.07 7.01
CA TRP A 64 5.37 -3.34 7.64
C TRP A 64 5.76 -3.01 9.08
N LEU A 65 5.84 -1.72 9.40
CA LEU A 65 6.25 -1.23 10.72
C LEU A 65 5.08 -1.18 11.71
N ASP A 66 3.89 -0.92 11.20
CA ASP A 66 2.65 -0.79 11.99
C ASP A 66 1.43 -1.33 11.21
N GLY A 67 0.24 -1.06 11.75
CA GLY A 67 -1.03 -1.48 11.16
C GLY A 67 -1.27 -2.98 11.24
N GLU A 68 -2.25 -3.46 10.48
CA GLU A 68 -2.64 -4.87 10.50
C GLU A 68 -1.57 -5.82 9.97
N ASN A 69 -0.67 -5.32 9.15
CA ASN A 69 0.40 -6.12 8.56
C ASN A 69 1.71 -6.06 9.34
N LYS A 70 1.74 -5.39 10.50
CA LYS A 70 2.94 -5.21 11.32
C LYS A 70 3.76 -6.50 11.44
N GLY A 71 5.07 -6.39 11.17
CA GLY A 71 6.02 -7.49 11.26
C GLY A 71 6.10 -8.39 10.01
N LYS A 72 5.17 -8.26 9.06
CA LYS A 72 5.22 -9.01 7.80
C LYS A 72 6.20 -8.36 6.81
N THR A 73 6.72 -9.17 5.89
CA THR A 73 7.42 -8.67 4.70
C THR A 73 6.43 -8.43 3.57
N THR A 74 6.76 -7.56 2.63
CA THR A 74 5.82 -7.13 1.58
C THR A 74 5.75 -8.07 0.36
N ASN A 75 6.40 -9.23 0.39
CA ASN A 75 6.69 -10.09 -0.79
C ASN A 75 6.14 -11.52 -0.68
#